data_AF-A0A256F379-F1
#
_entry.id   AF-A0A256F379-F1
#
_cell.length_a   1.000
_cell.length_b   1.000
_cell.length_c   1.000
_cell.angle_alpha   90.00
_cell.angle_beta   90.00
_cell.angle_gamma   90.00
#
_symmetry.space_group_name_H-M   'P 1'
#
loop_
_entity.id
_entity.type
_entity.pdbx_description
1 polymer ?
#
loop_
_entity_poly.entity_id
_entity_poly.type
_entity_poly.pdbx_seq_one_letter_code
_entity_poly.pdbx_strand_id
1 'polypeptide(L)'
;MNDFWVFGYGSLMWRPGFAHVETMRARLHGYRRSLCIYSHVHRGTPDHPGLVLGLDTGGSCLGIAFRVPGDMTDEVMVYLREREMSNRVYHEKWLRLRLADGRDVQAVTYVADRRHTQYAGSLKAEDAAVIVASAQGDSGANVDYVSNTLEHLRNMRVRDHALEHVNDLISNKVSQQKPDAA
;
A
#
# COMPACT_ATOMS: atom_id res chain seq x y z
N MET A 1 -12.51 -6.74 26.83
CA MET A 1 -11.47 -5.93 26.17
C MET A 1 -12.16 -4.88 25.32
N ASN A 2 -11.57 -3.70 25.14
CA ASN A 2 -12.16 -2.66 24.31
C ASN A 2 -11.89 -2.97 22.84
N ASP A 3 -12.85 -2.64 21.97
CA ASP A 3 -12.66 -2.68 20.52
C ASP A 3 -11.46 -1.83 20.10
N PHE A 4 -10.83 -2.20 18.99
CA PHE A 4 -9.75 -1.44 18.39
C PHE A 4 -9.95 -1.26 16.89
N TRP A 5 -9.17 -0.37 16.28
CA TRP A 5 -9.27 -0.09 14.86
C TRP A 5 -8.02 -0.55 14.11
N VAL A 6 -8.20 -1.02 12.88
CA VAL A 6 -7.13 -1.34 11.91
C VAL A 6 -7.25 -0.40 10.73
N PHE A 7 -6.15 0.25 10.32
CA PHE A 7 -6.11 1.10 9.13
C PHE A 7 -5.48 0.37 7.95
N GLY A 8 -6.28 0.13 6.91
CA GLY A 8 -5.81 -0.33 5.61
C GLY A 8 -5.57 0.83 4.65
N TYR A 9 -4.40 0.84 4.01
CA TYR A 9 -4.04 1.79 2.95
C TYR A 9 -3.69 1.11 1.62
N GLY A 10 -3.61 -0.22 1.59
CA GLY A 10 -3.33 -1.02 0.39
C GLY A 10 -4.27 -2.22 0.36
N SER A 11 -3.72 -3.42 0.17
CA SER A 11 -4.51 -4.66 0.02
C SER A 11 -5.51 -4.92 1.14
N LEU A 12 -5.23 -4.50 2.37
CA LEU A 12 -6.16 -4.59 3.50
C LEU A 12 -7.49 -3.88 3.25
N MET A 13 -7.54 -2.85 2.40
CA MET A 13 -8.77 -2.12 2.10
C MET A 13 -9.82 -2.99 1.38
N TRP A 14 -9.40 -3.93 0.51
CA TRP A 14 -10.31 -4.81 -0.24
C TRP A 14 -10.20 -6.29 0.16
N ARG A 15 -9.14 -6.66 0.88
CA ARG A 15 -8.92 -8.01 1.42
C ARG A 15 -8.46 -7.89 2.87
N PRO A 16 -9.34 -7.54 3.83
CA PRO A 16 -8.97 -7.45 5.24
C PRO A 16 -8.55 -8.82 5.79
N GLY A 17 -9.38 -9.86 5.56
CA GLY A 17 -9.10 -11.22 5.99
C GLY A 17 -9.22 -11.44 7.50
N PHE A 18 -9.90 -10.54 8.21
CA PHE A 18 -10.28 -10.67 9.60
C PHE A 18 -11.71 -10.14 9.81
N ALA A 19 -12.38 -10.64 10.85
CA ALA A 19 -13.71 -10.18 11.20
C ALA A 19 -13.67 -8.77 11.81
N HIS A 20 -14.66 -7.96 11.45
CA HIS A 20 -14.81 -6.58 11.92
C HIS A 20 -16.30 -6.23 11.93
N VAL A 21 -16.68 -5.34 12.84
CA VAL A 21 -18.08 -4.95 13.08
C VAL A 21 -18.42 -3.60 12.47
N GLU A 22 -17.42 -2.88 11.97
CA GLU A 22 -17.61 -1.59 11.32
C GLU A 22 -16.50 -1.31 10.31
N THR A 23 -16.86 -0.68 9.19
CA THR A 23 -15.93 -0.26 8.15
C THR A 23 -16.21 1.19 7.81
N MET A 24 -15.18 2.04 7.87
CA MET A 24 -15.32 3.46 7.62
C MET A 24 -14.16 4.02 6.83
N ARG A 25 -14.42 4.97 5.93
CA ARG A 25 -13.35 5.75 5.31
C ARG A 25 -12.62 6.55 6.38
N ALA A 26 -11.30 6.57 6.30
CA ALA A 26 -10.47 7.26 7.28
C ALA A 26 -9.29 7.95 6.62
N ARG A 27 -8.91 9.10 7.18
CA ARG A 27 -7.71 9.84 6.78
C ARG A 27 -6.66 9.72 7.87
N LEU A 28 -5.47 9.27 7.47
CA LEU A 28 -4.26 9.32 8.26
C LEU A 28 -3.45 10.56 7.86
N HIS A 29 -3.12 11.41 8.81
CA HIS A 29 -2.26 12.58 8.59
C HIS A 29 -0.80 12.27 8.93
N GLY A 30 0.13 12.94 8.25
CA GLY A 30 1.57 12.77 8.47
C GLY A 30 2.20 11.59 7.72
N TYR A 31 1.39 10.83 6.97
CA TYR A 31 1.85 9.72 6.12
C TYR A 31 1.14 9.76 4.77
N ARG A 32 1.83 9.31 3.72
CA ARG A 32 1.32 9.17 2.35
C ARG A 32 1.48 7.74 1.88
N ARG A 33 0.56 7.29 1.02
CA ARG A 33 0.75 6.08 0.23
C ARG A 33 1.85 6.34 -0.80
N SER A 34 2.81 5.43 -0.93
CA SER A 34 3.92 5.56 -1.88
C SER A 34 4.47 4.20 -2.30
N LEU A 35 4.96 4.09 -3.54
CA LEU A 35 5.77 2.97 -4.01
C LEU A 35 7.19 3.09 -3.44
N CYS A 36 7.34 2.84 -2.14
CA CYS A 36 8.57 3.13 -1.40
C CYS A 36 9.27 1.88 -0.84
N ILE A 37 8.83 0.67 -1.21
CA ILE A 37 9.42 -0.58 -0.78
C ILE A 37 9.85 -1.41 -1.99
N TYR A 38 11.12 -1.79 -2.04
CA TYR A 38 11.63 -2.75 -3.02
C TYR A 38 11.08 -4.16 -2.75
N SER A 39 10.51 -4.79 -3.76
CA SER A 39 10.02 -6.17 -3.73
C SER A 39 10.98 -7.09 -4.47
N HIS A 40 11.64 -7.98 -3.75
CA HIS A 40 12.65 -8.90 -4.31
C HIS A 40 12.11 -10.31 -4.60
N VAL A 41 10.80 -10.55 -4.37
CA VAL A 41 10.20 -11.89 -4.52
C VAL A 41 8.87 -11.78 -5.27
N HIS A 42 7.90 -11.03 -4.74
CA HIS A 42 6.54 -11.04 -5.29
C HIS A 42 6.39 -10.25 -6.58
N ARG A 43 7.04 -9.09 -6.68
CA ARG A 43 6.89 -8.16 -7.81
C ARG A 43 8.21 -7.82 -8.49
N GLY A 44 9.27 -8.54 -8.14
CA GLY A 44 10.60 -8.42 -8.70
C GLY A 44 11.47 -9.56 -8.18
N THR A 45 12.75 -9.49 -8.50
CA THR A 45 13.80 -10.41 -8.02
C THR A 45 14.86 -9.62 -7.24
N PRO A 46 15.84 -10.27 -6.58
CA PRO A 46 16.94 -9.54 -5.96
C PRO A 46 17.76 -8.69 -6.95
N ASP A 47 17.94 -9.17 -8.19
CA ASP A 47 18.70 -8.47 -9.23
C ASP A 47 17.86 -7.41 -9.97
N HIS A 48 16.55 -7.64 -10.08
CA HIS A 48 15.60 -6.74 -10.72
C HIS A 48 14.40 -6.49 -9.79
N PRO A 49 14.59 -5.68 -8.72
CA PRO A 49 13.57 -5.47 -7.71
C PRO A 49 12.38 -4.69 -8.27
N GLY A 50 11.18 -5.07 -7.86
CA GLY A 50 9.97 -4.28 -8.09
C GLY A 50 9.76 -3.24 -6.99
N LEU A 51 8.68 -2.48 -7.09
CA LEU A 51 8.18 -1.55 -6.09
C LEU A 51 6.77 -1.94 -5.64
N VAL A 52 6.57 -1.92 -4.33
CA VAL A 52 5.27 -2.11 -3.68
C VAL A 52 4.96 -0.96 -2.72
N LEU A 53 3.68 -0.85 -2.36
CA LEU A 53 3.19 0.24 -1.52
C LEU A 53 3.70 0.16 -0.08
N GLY A 54 4.01 1.31 0.49
CA GLY A 54 4.12 1.54 1.93
C GLY A 54 3.52 2.89 2.34
N LEU A 55 3.38 3.10 3.64
CA LEU A 55 3.14 4.42 4.21
C LEU A 55 4.47 5.10 4.53
N ASP A 56 4.84 6.10 3.72
CA ASP A 56 6.01 6.94 3.97
C ASP A 56 5.62 8.25 4.65
N THR A 57 6.58 8.90 5.30
CA THR A 57 6.35 10.15 6.03
C THR A 57 5.95 11.32 5.12
N GLY A 58 5.00 12.13 5.59
CA GLY A 58 4.52 13.35 4.95
C GLY A 58 3.12 13.24 4.34
N GLY A 59 2.44 14.39 4.18
CA GLY A 59 1.12 14.45 3.54
C GLY A 59 -0.02 13.82 4.34
N SER A 60 -0.95 13.19 3.62
CA SER A 60 -2.04 12.40 4.22
C SER A 60 -2.41 11.23 3.32
N CYS A 61 -2.94 10.17 3.91
CA CYS A 61 -3.40 8.98 3.20
C CYS A 61 -4.89 8.76 3.48
N LEU A 62 -5.68 8.61 2.43
CA LEU A 62 -7.06 8.14 2.54
C LEU A 62 -7.08 6.62 2.41
N GLY A 63 -7.66 5.96 3.41
CA GLY A 63 -7.79 4.52 3.49
C GLY A 63 -9.11 4.09 4.13
N ILE A 64 -9.14 2.87 4.62
CA ILE A 64 -10.29 2.27 5.30
C ILE A 64 -9.89 1.91 6.74
N ALA A 65 -10.70 2.30 7.71
CA ALA A 65 -10.60 1.88 9.09
C ALA A 65 -11.64 0.79 9.36
N PHE A 66 -11.19 -0.30 10.00
CA PHE A 66 -12.02 -1.42 10.41
C PHE A 66 -12.08 -1.49 11.92
N ARG A 67 -13.27 -1.48 12.52
CA ARG A 67 -13.43 -1.69 13.96
C ARG A 67 -13.53 -3.18 14.25
N VAL A 68 -12.62 -3.67 15.07
CA VAL A 68 -12.50 -5.07 15.43
C VAL A 68 -12.97 -5.24 16.88
N PRO A 69 -13.85 -6.23 17.16
CA PRO A 69 -14.24 -6.57 18.51
C PRO A 69 -13.04 -6.85 19.42
N GLY A 70 -13.07 -6.33 20.65
CA GLY A 70 -11.94 -6.46 21.57
C GLY A 70 -11.57 -7.89 21.97
N ASP A 71 -12.50 -8.84 21.88
CA ASP A 71 -12.25 -10.27 22.12
C ASP A 71 -11.49 -10.96 20.98
N MET A 72 -11.39 -10.32 19.81
CA MET A 72 -10.64 -10.81 18.65
C MET A 72 -9.25 -10.18 18.50
N THR A 73 -8.83 -9.32 19.44
CA THR A 73 -7.58 -8.56 19.31
C THR A 73 -6.37 -9.44 19.06
N ASP A 74 -6.16 -10.48 19.85
CA ASP A 74 -4.96 -11.31 19.73
C ASP A 74 -4.92 -12.05 18.38
N GLU A 75 -6.02 -12.65 17.95
CA GLU A 75 -6.14 -13.35 16.67
C GLU A 75 -5.84 -12.41 15.49
N VAL A 76 -6.47 -11.23 15.48
CA VAL A 76 -6.30 -10.28 14.37
C VAL A 76 -4.89 -9.70 14.35
N MET A 77 -4.30 -9.40 15.52
CA MET A 77 -2.94 -8.89 15.59
C MET A 77 -1.90 -9.93 15.16
N VAL A 78 -2.08 -11.22 15.50
CA VAL A 78 -1.22 -12.31 15.01
C VAL A 78 -1.32 -12.39 13.49
N TYR A 79 -2.53 -12.47 12.94
CA TYR A 79 -2.75 -12.53 11.50
C TYR A 79 -2.12 -11.34 10.74
N LEU A 80 -2.32 -10.11 11.25
CA LEU A 80 -1.75 -8.92 10.61
C LEU A 80 -0.21 -8.93 10.63
N ARG A 81 0.40 -9.38 11.73
CA ARG A 81 1.85 -9.50 11.84
C ARG A 81 2.42 -10.57 10.90
N GLU A 82 1.77 -11.73 10.80
CA GLU A 82 2.18 -12.78 9.86
C GLU A 82 2.10 -12.32 8.40
N ARG A 83 1.02 -11.59 8.07
CA ARG A 83 0.80 -11.07 6.73
C ARG A 83 1.77 -9.96 6.33
N GLU A 84 2.02 -8.99 7.22
CA GLU A 84 2.73 -7.75 6.88
C GLU A 84 4.20 -7.75 7.32
N MET A 85 4.61 -8.58 8.29
CA MET A 85 5.96 -8.52 8.90
C MET A 85 6.90 -9.65 8.49
N SER A 86 6.57 -10.46 7.48
CA SER A 86 7.43 -11.57 7.01
C SER A 86 8.87 -11.12 6.72
N ASN A 87 9.04 -9.93 6.12
CA ASN A 87 10.36 -9.33 5.84
C ASN A 87 10.71 -8.14 6.73
N ARG A 88 9.89 -7.82 7.76
CA ARG A 88 10.08 -6.69 8.69
C ARG A 88 10.31 -5.31 8.03
N VAL A 89 9.85 -5.13 6.80
CA VAL A 89 9.93 -3.86 6.04
C VAL A 89 9.02 -2.76 6.58
N TYR A 90 8.13 -3.10 7.52
CA TYR A 90 7.20 -2.17 8.15
C TYR A 90 7.32 -2.18 9.68
N HIS A 91 7.06 -1.02 10.28
CA HIS A 91 6.79 -0.86 11.71
C HIS A 91 5.30 -0.87 11.99
N GLU A 92 4.88 -1.71 12.93
CA GLU A 92 3.55 -1.62 13.54
C GLU A 92 3.45 -0.33 14.36
N LYS A 93 2.42 0.48 14.11
CA LYS A 93 2.18 1.73 14.85
C LYS A 93 0.70 1.93 15.15
N TRP A 94 0.44 2.47 16.33
CA TRP A 94 -0.86 2.99 16.73
C TRP A 94 -0.93 4.49 16.41
N LEU A 95 -1.74 4.86 15.44
CA LEU A 95 -1.83 6.22 14.92
C LEU A 95 -3.27 6.74 15.01
N ARG A 96 -3.41 8.06 15.19
CA ARG A 96 -4.72 8.72 15.18
C ARG A 96 -5.21 8.86 13.74
N LEU A 97 -6.45 8.43 13.51
CA LEU A 97 -7.18 8.61 12.26
C LEU A 97 -8.35 9.58 12.45
N ARG A 98 -8.66 10.32 11.39
CA ARG A 98 -9.92 11.05 11.25
C ARG A 98 -10.89 10.21 10.43
N LEU A 99 -11.97 9.74 11.04
CA LEU A 99 -13.03 9.01 10.34
C LEU A 99 -13.91 9.94 9.52
N ALA A 100 -14.56 9.41 8.48
CA ALA A 100 -15.39 10.20 7.57
C ALA A 100 -16.65 10.79 8.24
N ASP A 101 -17.11 10.21 9.35
CA ASP A 101 -18.22 10.75 10.15
C ASP A 101 -17.77 11.79 11.20
N GLY A 102 -16.48 12.11 11.22
CA GLY A 102 -15.94 13.12 12.11
C GLY A 102 -15.53 12.61 13.50
N ARG A 103 -15.48 11.30 13.74
CA ARG A 103 -14.79 10.75 14.92
C ARG A 103 -13.28 10.74 14.73
N ASP A 104 -12.54 10.83 15.84
CA ASP A 104 -11.11 10.53 15.87
C ASP A 104 -10.90 9.24 16.65
N VAL A 105 -10.13 8.32 16.06
CA VAL A 105 -9.86 6.99 16.65
C VAL A 105 -8.37 6.68 16.62
N GLN A 106 -7.90 5.87 17.55
CA GLN A 106 -6.59 5.21 17.41
C GLN A 106 -6.74 3.90 16.64
N ALA A 107 -5.86 3.70 15.67
CA ALA A 107 -5.83 2.48 14.88
C ALA A 107 -4.41 1.95 14.72
N VAL A 108 -4.27 0.63 14.67
CA VAL A 108 -3.04 -0.02 14.24
C VAL A 108 -2.88 0.09 12.73
N THR A 109 -1.65 0.33 12.27
CA THR A 109 -1.27 0.27 10.87
C THR A 109 0.22 -0.06 10.73
N TYR A 110 0.66 -0.29 9.50
CA TYR A 110 2.03 -0.68 9.17
C TYR A 110 2.69 0.39 8.33
N VAL A 111 3.71 1.06 8.86
CA VAL A 111 4.43 2.16 8.19
C VAL A 111 5.78 1.70 7.68
N ALA A 112 6.26 2.24 6.56
CA ALA A 112 7.55 1.87 5.99
C ALA A 112 8.69 2.10 6.99
N ASP A 113 9.54 1.08 7.20
CA ASP A 113 10.77 1.25 7.94
C ASP A 113 11.83 1.92 7.05
N ARG A 114 12.03 3.22 7.27
CA ARG A 114 12.99 4.03 6.50
C ARG A 114 14.46 3.65 6.72
N ARG A 115 14.76 2.76 7.68
CA ARG A 115 16.10 2.22 7.94
C ARG A 115 16.32 0.85 7.29
N HIS A 116 15.26 0.24 6.77
CA HIS A 116 15.34 -1.07 6.17
C HIS A 116 16.04 -1.01 4.81
N THR A 117 16.81 -2.04 4.46
CA THR A 117 17.56 -2.10 3.19
C THR A 117 16.66 -2.08 1.95
N GLN A 118 15.42 -2.56 2.10
CA GLN A 118 14.39 -2.52 1.06
C GLN A 118 13.61 -1.19 0.98
N TYR A 119 13.91 -0.18 1.81
CA TYR A 119 13.28 1.12 1.66
C TYR A 119 13.86 1.85 0.45
N ALA A 120 13.01 2.12 -0.54
CA ALA A 120 13.38 2.76 -1.80
C ALA A 120 13.49 4.30 -1.70
N GLY A 121 13.12 4.88 -0.56
CA GLY A 121 13.10 6.33 -0.41
C GLY A 121 11.96 7.01 -1.16
N SER A 122 12.12 8.31 -1.36
CA SER A 122 11.21 9.13 -2.18
C SER A 122 11.71 9.18 -3.62
N LEU A 123 11.42 8.13 -4.40
CA LEU A 123 11.76 8.08 -5.82
C LEU A 123 10.97 9.12 -6.62
N LYS A 124 11.56 9.61 -7.72
CA LYS A 124 10.81 10.37 -8.72
C LYS A 124 9.86 9.43 -9.46
N ALA A 125 8.77 9.98 -10.00
CA ALA A 125 7.76 9.17 -10.67
C ALA A 125 8.32 8.46 -11.91
N GLU A 126 9.24 9.10 -12.63
CA GLU A 126 9.92 8.54 -13.80
C GLU A 126 10.79 7.34 -13.44
N ASP A 127 11.54 7.44 -12.35
CA ASP A 127 12.40 6.35 -11.86
C ASP A 127 11.52 5.18 -11.39
N ALA A 128 10.46 5.46 -10.63
CA ALA A 128 9.50 4.45 -10.21
C ALA A 128 8.82 3.77 -11.40
N ALA A 129 8.44 4.53 -12.43
CA ALA A 129 7.83 4.00 -13.65
C ALA A 129 8.80 3.07 -14.42
N VAL A 130 10.09 3.40 -14.49
CA VAL A 130 11.10 2.53 -15.12
C VAL A 130 11.20 1.20 -14.39
N ILE A 131 11.29 1.23 -13.06
CA ILE A 131 11.42 0.01 -12.25
C ILE A 131 10.16 -0.86 -12.36
N VAL A 132 8.98 -0.25 -12.21
CA VAL A 132 7.71 -0.98 -12.29
C VAL A 132 7.49 -1.58 -13.67
N ALA A 133 7.89 -0.88 -14.75
CA ALA A 133 7.70 -1.36 -16.12
C ALA A 133 8.53 -2.61 -16.46
N SER A 134 9.70 -2.79 -15.83
CA SER A 134 10.63 -3.89 -16.14
C SER A 134 10.61 -5.04 -15.13
N ALA A 135 10.07 -4.83 -13.93
CA ALA A 135 10.12 -5.81 -12.85
C ALA A 135 9.00 -6.87 -12.91
N GLN A 136 9.37 -8.12 -12.63
CA GLN A 136 8.47 -9.26 -12.48
C GLN A 136 8.98 -10.17 -11.36
N GLY A 137 8.06 -10.69 -10.55
CA GLY A 137 8.36 -11.69 -9.52
C GLY A 137 7.36 -12.84 -9.53
N ASP A 138 7.38 -13.65 -8.48
CA ASP A 138 6.56 -14.87 -8.33
C ASP A 138 5.06 -14.60 -8.41
N SER A 139 4.63 -13.40 -8.04
CA SER A 139 3.21 -12.99 -8.06
C SER A 139 2.82 -12.24 -9.35
N GLY A 140 3.69 -12.25 -10.36
CA GLY A 140 3.48 -11.65 -11.68
C GLY A 140 4.19 -10.30 -11.87
N ALA A 141 3.85 -9.62 -12.97
CA ALA A 141 4.47 -8.36 -13.33
C ALA A 141 4.15 -7.25 -12.31
N ASN A 142 5.08 -6.30 -12.14
CA ASN A 142 4.86 -5.18 -11.24
C ASN A 142 3.87 -4.15 -11.81
N VAL A 143 3.79 -4.02 -13.14
CA VAL A 143 2.76 -3.20 -13.81
C VAL A 143 1.34 -3.64 -13.47
N ASP A 144 1.11 -4.97 -13.38
CA ASP A 144 -0.19 -5.51 -13.01
C ASP A 144 -0.53 -5.17 -11.56
N TYR A 145 0.46 -5.20 -10.67
CA TYR A 145 0.27 -4.77 -9.29
C TYR A 145 -0.19 -3.31 -9.18
N VAL A 146 0.45 -2.41 -9.92
CA VAL A 146 0.09 -0.98 -9.91
C VAL A 146 -1.29 -0.77 -10.53
N SER A 147 -1.55 -1.36 -11.71
CA SER A 147 -2.84 -1.26 -12.41
C SER A 147 -4.00 -1.78 -11.55
N ASN A 148 -3.86 -2.98 -10.99
CA ASN A 148 -4.88 -3.59 -10.13
C ASN A 148 -5.09 -2.79 -8.83
N THR A 149 -4.02 -2.24 -8.26
CA THR A 149 -4.12 -1.37 -7.09
C THR A 149 -4.92 -0.12 -7.41
N LEU A 150 -4.63 0.53 -8.54
CA LEU A 150 -5.38 1.71 -8.99
C LEU A 150 -6.85 1.39 -9.26
N GLU A 151 -7.15 0.23 -9.85
CA GLU A 151 -8.52 -0.22 -10.06
C GLU A 151 -9.28 -0.38 -8.73
N HIS A 152 -8.68 -1.07 -7.75
CA HIS A 152 -9.27 -1.20 -6.42
C HIS A 152 -9.51 0.17 -5.76
N LEU A 153 -8.53 1.08 -5.82
CA LEU A 153 -8.68 2.44 -5.30
C LEU A 153 -9.83 3.20 -5.99
N ARG A 154 -9.92 3.12 -7.32
CA ARG A 154 -11.01 3.74 -8.12
C ARG A 154 -12.38 3.17 -7.74
N ASN A 155 -12.51 1.85 -7.60
CA ASN A 155 -13.76 1.19 -7.18
C ASN A 155 -14.19 1.64 -5.78
N MET A 156 -13.22 1.91 -4.91
CA MET A 156 -13.47 2.51 -3.59
C MET A 156 -13.57 4.04 -3.62
N ARG A 157 -13.62 4.69 -4.79
CA ARG A 157 -13.63 6.17 -4.95
C ARG A 157 -12.53 6.85 -4.13
N VAL A 158 -11.33 6.28 -4.16
CA VAL A 158 -10.10 6.85 -3.60
C VAL A 158 -9.21 7.23 -4.79
N ARG A 159 -8.86 8.50 -4.88
CA ARG A 159 -7.92 9.01 -5.90
C ARG A 159 -6.53 9.06 -5.30
N ASP A 160 -5.55 8.57 -6.05
CA ASP A 160 -4.14 8.61 -5.67
C ASP A 160 -3.32 9.17 -6.83
N HIS A 161 -3.18 10.49 -6.87
CA HIS A 161 -2.54 11.18 -7.98
C HIS A 161 -1.09 10.77 -8.23
N ALA A 162 -0.36 10.41 -7.17
CA ALA A 162 1.02 9.99 -7.31
C ALA A 162 1.11 8.63 -8.00
N LEU A 163 0.27 7.66 -7.59
CA LEU A 163 0.23 6.34 -8.22
C LEU A 163 -0.35 6.40 -9.64
N GLU A 164 -1.37 7.24 -9.87
CA GLU A 164 -1.93 7.51 -11.20
C GLU A 164 -0.85 8.04 -12.15
N HIS A 165 -0.05 9.02 -11.69
CA HIS A 165 1.01 9.61 -12.50
C HIS A 165 2.09 8.59 -12.90
N VAL A 166 2.51 7.70 -11.99
CA VAL A 166 3.43 6.60 -12.30
C VAL A 166 2.83 5.68 -13.36
N ASN A 167 1.55 5.33 -13.25
CA ASN A 167 0.87 4.46 -14.21
C ASN A 167 0.74 5.09 -15.61
N ASP A 168 0.50 6.40 -15.67
CA ASP A 168 0.44 7.14 -16.94
C ASP A 168 1.81 7.16 -17.63
N LEU A 169 2.90 7.33 -16.87
CA LEU A 169 4.27 7.27 -17.39
C LEU A 169 4.61 5.88 -17.94
N ILE A 170 4.18 4.81 -17.28
CA ILE A 170 4.34 3.42 -17.77
C ILE A 170 3.61 3.26 -19.11
N SER A 171 2.34 3.67 -19.18
CA SER A 171 1.49 3.52 -20.37
C SER A 171 2.05 4.28 -21.59
N ASN A 172 2.56 5.49 -21.36
CA ASN A 172 3.14 6.32 -22.42
C ASN A 172 4.43 5.73 -22.97
N LYS A 173 5.28 5.11 -22.14
CA LYS A 173 6.51 4.44 -22.59
C LYS A 173 6.22 3.18 -23.40
N VAL A 174 5.25 2.36 -22.99
CA VAL A 174 4.84 1.17 -23.76
C VAL A 174 4.31 1.57 -25.14
N SER A 175 3.59 2.69 -25.22
CA SER A 175 3.05 3.22 -26.48
C SER A 175 4.14 3.73 -27.43
N GLN A 176 5.28 4.18 -26.90
CA GLN A 176 6.44 4.63 -27.69
C GLN A 176 7.42 3.49 -28.07
N GLN A 177 7.27 2.29 -27.50
CA GLN A 177 8.13 1.13 -27.77
C GLN A 177 7.54 0.12 -28.76
N LYS A 178 6.28 0.29 -29.22
CA LYS A 178 5.79 -0.45 -30.39
C LYS A 178 6.48 0.12 -31.64
N PRO A 179 7.34 -0.64 -32.34
CA PRO A 179 7.81 -0.21 -33.64
C PRO A 179 6.62 -0.18 -34.60
N ASP A 180 6.63 0.75 -35.55
CA ASP A 180 5.85 0.63 -36.77
C ASP A 180 6.12 -0.77 -37.36
N ALA A 181 5.17 -1.68 -37.17
CA ALA A 181 5.14 -2.92 -37.92
C ALA A 181 4.77 -2.52 -39.34
N ALA A 182 5.81 -2.43 -40.17
CA ALA A 182 5.75 -2.25 -41.61
C ALA A 182 4.93 -3.36 -42.30
#